data_AF-A0A928KDD9-F1
#
_entry.id   AF-A0A928KDD9-F1
#
_cell.length_a   1.000
_cell.length_b   1.000
_cell.length_c   1.000
_cell.angle_alpha   90.00
_cell.angle_beta   90.00
_cell.angle_gamma   90.00
#
_symmetry.space_group_name_H-M   'P 1'
#
loop_
_entity.id
_entity.type
_entity.pdbx_description
1 polymer ?
#
loop_
_entity_poly.entity_id
_entity_poly.type
_entity_poly.pdbx_seq_one_letter_code
_entity_poly.pdbx_strand_id
1 'polypeptide(L)'
;MKRAVSLVLTFAVLLCMVPFAVFAESESNVLILGDTNSDSKVKINDATAIQKHLAFMIQLNENEQICADCNSDKAINIRDVTWIQKFLAKMDCPYKIGEPIEDFSDNTLPEDNTGIVLPDDEFTTAVITDATEPETTTSAPTTVTEIITTDATEPETTTSASTTVTEIITTDATEPSKITDPSETGIVLPDDDLTTAPEATDPTEVETMTPYNPVKPDTKITVYFSNNVNWQTVNAYVYNEEKQLEAKAWPGTAMTYHETNALGEKIYKLTVDVSEYNRIIFNNGTSQTLNAALTVASSGFFVTSQTPKKAMQLGVYAYGTEDYGEKTTVNLKYPTGYNKPIEIWTPAGYDPEDTSKKYSVIYLLDGQQQFDDSDAYNGGWGSDEVITALMKNGGDGVILVGIDNSRNRDNELTPDLGDIVPAYNYGGFKNGTGHQFAEFVAKTVVPYVEENYNVYTDAQHATIAGSSSGGIEAFYIGMEFMEEFGRIGALSPAFMLYDKATWLEYFSKFDFAEIKNLPRIYFYNGGGDSLEQELLPYARDMKLWLAELGYDESKMTFVYDEKNSHNEAAWRNIIPEMITWLLELQ
;
A
#
# COMPACT_ATOMS: atom_id res chain seq x y z
N MET A 1 -13.84 -27.15 -67.51
CA MET A 1 -14.15 -28.50 -68.03
C MET A 1 -12.93 -29.37 -67.73
N LYS A 2 -12.93 -30.43 -66.90
CA LYS A 2 -13.96 -31.29 -66.33
C LYS A 2 -13.42 -31.84 -64.99
N ARG A 3 -14.30 -31.84 -63.97
CA ARG A 3 -14.66 -32.95 -63.04
C ARG A 3 -13.50 -33.57 -62.22
N ALA A 4 -13.41 -33.41 -60.90
CA ALA A 4 -14.38 -33.60 -59.82
C ALA A 4 -15.01 -35.00 -59.76
N VAL A 5 -15.00 -35.57 -58.54
CA VAL A 5 -15.87 -36.59 -57.90
C VAL A 5 -14.96 -37.62 -57.20
N SER A 6 -14.72 -37.60 -55.88
CA SER A 6 -15.58 -37.52 -54.68
C SER A 6 -16.09 -38.88 -54.18
N LEU A 7 -15.81 -39.14 -52.89
CA LEU A 7 -16.44 -40.10 -51.95
C LEU A 7 -16.16 -41.60 -52.21
N VAL A 8 -15.75 -42.44 -51.26
CA VAL A 8 -16.38 -42.74 -49.95
C VAL A 8 -15.37 -43.38 -48.96
N LEU A 9 -15.55 -43.03 -47.68
CA LEU A 9 -15.18 -43.68 -46.40
C LEU A 9 -14.56 -45.09 -46.44
N THR A 10 -13.57 -45.36 -45.56
CA THR A 10 -13.77 -45.99 -44.23
C THR A 10 -12.45 -45.99 -43.46
N PHE A 11 -12.55 -45.79 -42.15
CA PHE A 11 -11.48 -45.67 -41.15
C PHE A 11 -10.51 -46.87 -41.09
N ALA A 12 -9.26 -46.51 -40.82
CA ALA A 12 -8.20 -47.26 -40.13
C ALA A 12 -7.52 -48.44 -40.86
N VAL A 13 -6.29 -48.21 -41.34
CA VAL A 13 -5.08 -48.97 -40.94
C VAL A 13 -3.84 -48.06 -41.10
N LEU A 14 -3.23 -47.74 -39.96
CA LEU A 14 -1.79 -47.78 -39.64
C LEU A 14 -0.71 -47.51 -40.72
N LEU A 15 0.25 -46.67 -40.28
CA LEU A 15 1.67 -46.57 -40.65
C LEU A 15 2.12 -45.65 -41.82
N CYS A 16 3.14 -44.87 -41.45
CA CYS A 16 4.06 -44.05 -42.23
C CYS A 16 3.52 -42.71 -42.72
N MET A 17 3.96 -41.61 -42.08
CA MET A 17 4.88 -40.62 -42.68
C MET A 17 5.42 -39.68 -41.60
N VAL A 18 6.74 -39.73 -41.40
CA VAL A 18 7.53 -38.71 -40.71
C VAL A 18 7.62 -37.48 -41.63
N PRO A 19 7.77 -36.26 -41.08
CA PRO A 19 8.85 -35.43 -41.58
C PRO A 19 9.73 -34.89 -40.45
N PHE A 20 11.03 -34.99 -40.73
CA PHE A 20 12.15 -34.45 -39.98
C PHE A 20 11.88 -33.02 -39.49
N ALA A 21 12.13 -32.79 -38.20
CA ALA A 21 12.47 -31.48 -37.67
C ALA A 21 13.79 -31.62 -36.88
N VAL A 22 14.77 -30.87 -37.36
CA VAL A 22 16.07 -30.50 -36.80
C VAL A 22 16.28 -30.86 -35.32
N PHE A 23 17.25 -31.73 -35.04
CA PHE A 23 17.83 -31.84 -33.70
C PHE A 23 18.71 -30.61 -33.49
N ALA A 24 18.24 -29.68 -32.66
CA ALA A 24 19.16 -28.87 -31.86
C ALA A 24 19.73 -29.79 -30.78
N GLU A 25 21.05 -29.83 -30.64
CA GLU A 25 21.70 -30.41 -29.46
C GLU A 25 21.13 -29.71 -28.23
N SER A 26 20.40 -30.45 -27.39
CA SER A 26 20.03 -29.99 -26.06
C SER A 26 21.29 -30.00 -25.20
N GLU A 27 21.76 -28.83 -24.77
CA GLU A 27 22.64 -28.77 -23.62
C GLU A 27 21.93 -29.46 -22.45
N SER A 28 22.55 -30.52 -21.92
CA SER A 28 22.08 -31.17 -20.70
C SER A 28 22.19 -30.15 -19.57
N ASN A 29 21.06 -29.60 -19.10
CA ASN A 29 20.99 -28.80 -17.88
C ASN A 29 21.32 -29.70 -16.68
N VAL A 30 22.61 -29.78 -16.35
CA VAL A 30 23.08 -30.46 -15.14
C VAL A 30 22.74 -29.56 -13.96
N LEU A 31 21.79 -29.99 -13.12
CA LEU A 31 21.44 -29.29 -11.89
C LEU A 31 22.54 -29.49 -10.84
N ILE A 32 22.92 -28.43 -10.15
CA ILE A 32 23.94 -28.43 -9.10
C ILE A 32 23.26 -28.15 -7.76
N LEU A 33 23.43 -29.04 -6.78
CA LEU A 33 22.80 -28.85 -5.45
C LEU A 33 23.30 -27.55 -4.80
N GLY A 34 22.39 -26.67 -4.40
CA GLY A 34 22.68 -25.34 -3.86
C GLY A 34 22.86 -24.23 -4.90
N ASP A 35 22.76 -24.50 -6.21
CA ASP A 35 22.68 -23.48 -7.25
C ASP A 35 21.21 -23.16 -7.54
N THR A 36 20.74 -22.05 -6.98
CA THR A 36 19.32 -21.65 -6.94
C THR A 36 19.00 -20.49 -7.88
N ASN A 37 19.99 -20.02 -8.64
CA ASN A 37 19.81 -19.01 -9.70
C ASN A 37 20.24 -19.53 -11.08
N SER A 38 20.57 -20.82 -11.18
CA SER A 38 20.92 -21.53 -12.41
C SER A 38 22.16 -20.96 -13.12
N ASP A 39 23.09 -20.32 -12.40
CA ASP A 39 24.33 -19.77 -12.97
C ASP A 39 25.50 -20.77 -12.99
N SER A 40 25.21 -22.03 -12.65
CA SER A 40 26.14 -23.16 -12.53
C SER A 40 27.18 -23.01 -11.41
N LYS A 41 27.00 -22.08 -10.46
CA LYS A 41 27.93 -21.83 -9.36
C LYS A 41 27.23 -21.51 -8.05
N VAL A 42 27.47 -22.33 -7.02
CA VAL A 42 27.02 -22.02 -5.66
C VAL A 42 27.78 -20.83 -5.08
N LYS A 43 27.06 -19.74 -4.80
CA LYS A 43 27.54 -18.46 -4.25
C LYS A 43 26.59 -17.96 -3.15
N ILE A 44 26.96 -16.86 -2.50
CA ILE A 44 26.11 -16.22 -1.48
C ILE A 44 24.78 -15.71 -2.05
N ASN A 45 24.72 -15.47 -3.37
CA ASN A 45 23.50 -15.09 -4.05
C ASN A 45 22.46 -16.23 -4.03
N ASP A 46 22.89 -17.49 -3.92
CA ASP A 46 21.98 -18.62 -3.80
C ASP A 46 21.31 -18.69 -2.44
N ALA A 47 22.08 -18.47 -1.38
CA ALA A 47 21.53 -18.29 -0.04
C ALA A 47 20.53 -17.11 -0.01
N THR A 48 20.88 -16.00 -0.68
CA THR A 48 20.00 -14.84 -0.83
C THR A 48 18.73 -15.17 -1.62
N ALA A 49 18.82 -15.99 -2.67
CA ALA A 49 17.68 -16.40 -3.47
C ALA A 49 16.71 -17.25 -2.66
N ILE A 50 17.21 -18.19 -1.85
CA ILE A 50 16.37 -18.93 -0.89
C ILE A 50 15.74 -17.99 0.14
N GLN A 51 16.50 -17.06 0.74
CA GLN A 51 15.94 -16.09 1.69
C GLN A 51 14.84 -15.21 1.06
N LYS A 52 15.04 -14.78 -0.18
CA LYS A 52 14.04 -14.06 -0.98
C LYS A 52 12.83 -14.93 -1.27
N HIS A 53 13.02 -16.21 -1.55
CA HIS A 53 11.93 -17.16 -1.76
C HIS A 53 11.10 -17.38 -0.49
N LEU A 54 11.75 -17.57 0.66
CA LEU A 54 11.10 -17.73 1.96
C LEU A 54 10.37 -16.46 2.43
N ALA A 55 10.86 -15.30 2.03
CA ALA A 55 10.21 -14.01 2.25
C ALA A 55 9.19 -13.64 1.13
N PHE A 56 8.89 -14.58 0.23
CA PHE A 56 7.96 -14.40 -0.90
C PHE A 56 8.31 -13.20 -1.80
N MET A 57 9.58 -12.82 -1.86
CA MET A 57 10.12 -11.77 -2.74
C MET A 57 10.38 -12.29 -4.16
N ILE A 58 10.69 -13.59 -4.32
CA ILE A 58 10.87 -14.26 -5.62
C ILE A 58 10.23 -15.65 -5.60
N GLN A 59 9.84 -16.14 -6.77
CA GLN A 59 9.45 -17.54 -6.94
C GLN A 59 10.57 -18.28 -7.64
N LEU A 60 11.12 -19.31 -6.98
CA LEU A 60 12.06 -20.23 -7.62
C LEU A 60 11.30 -21.15 -8.58
N ASN A 61 11.88 -21.44 -9.73
CA ASN A 61 11.31 -22.43 -10.65
C ASN A 61 11.52 -23.87 -10.12
N GLU A 62 10.89 -24.87 -10.75
CA GLU A 62 10.94 -26.27 -10.27
C GLU A 62 12.38 -26.81 -10.09
N ASN A 63 13.30 -26.46 -10.99
CA ASN A 63 14.70 -26.89 -10.90
C ASN A 63 15.45 -26.17 -9.78
N GLU A 64 15.22 -24.86 -9.63
CA GLU A 64 15.83 -24.06 -8.57
C GLU A 64 15.33 -24.48 -7.18
N GLN A 65 14.06 -24.89 -7.07
CA GLN A 65 13.48 -25.46 -5.85
C GLN A 65 14.15 -26.79 -5.47
N ILE A 66 14.44 -27.65 -6.47
CA ILE A 66 15.18 -28.90 -6.24
C ILE A 66 16.60 -28.62 -5.77
N CYS A 67 17.28 -27.63 -6.37
CA CYS A 67 18.60 -27.21 -5.91
C CYS A 67 18.59 -26.53 -4.54
N ALA A 68 17.48 -25.89 -4.16
CA ALA A 68 17.33 -25.18 -2.89
C ALA A 68 17.15 -26.11 -1.69
N ASP A 69 16.55 -27.30 -1.86
CA ASP A 69 16.42 -28.32 -0.81
C ASP A 69 17.76 -29.05 -0.56
N CYS A 70 18.67 -28.34 0.12
CA CYS A 70 20.05 -28.75 0.30
C CYS A 70 20.21 -29.95 1.24
N ASN A 71 19.26 -30.14 2.16
CA ASN A 71 19.25 -31.27 3.08
C ASN A 71 18.34 -32.43 2.64
N SER A 72 17.64 -32.26 1.51
CA SER A 72 16.76 -33.26 0.89
C SER A 72 15.60 -33.71 1.80
N ASP A 73 15.11 -32.80 2.66
CA ASP A 73 13.97 -33.04 3.54
C ASP A 73 12.61 -32.68 2.89
N LYS A 74 12.64 -32.23 1.62
CA LYS A 74 11.51 -31.78 0.80
C LYS A 74 10.88 -30.46 1.27
N ALA A 75 11.55 -29.71 2.15
CA ALA A 75 11.09 -28.42 2.62
C ALA A 75 12.17 -27.35 2.46
N ILE A 76 11.96 -26.40 1.55
CA ILE A 76 12.83 -25.23 1.44
C ILE A 76 12.60 -24.33 2.66
N ASN A 77 13.62 -24.14 3.50
CA ASN A 77 13.54 -23.33 4.72
C ASN A 77 14.91 -22.72 5.10
N ILE A 78 14.97 -22.05 6.26
CA ILE A 78 16.20 -21.35 6.70
C ILE A 78 17.38 -22.31 6.95
N ARG A 79 17.12 -23.61 7.14
CA ARG A 79 18.17 -24.63 7.28
C ARG A 79 18.95 -24.79 5.97
N ASP A 80 18.29 -24.71 4.82
CA ASP A 80 18.96 -24.79 3.52
C ASP A 80 19.88 -23.60 3.27
N VAL A 81 19.42 -22.40 3.64
CA VAL A 81 20.25 -21.18 3.64
C VAL A 81 21.51 -21.38 4.48
N THR A 82 21.35 -21.98 5.67
CA THR A 82 22.45 -22.26 6.59
C THR A 82 23.46 -23.23 5.98
N TRP A 83 23.01 -24.25 5.24
CA TRP A 83 23.90 -25.21 4.60
C TRP A 83 24.70 -24.61 3.44
N ILE A 84 24.08 -23.78 2.60
CA ILE A 84 24.80 -23.02 1.57
C ILE A 84 25.87 -22.12 2.21
N GLN A 85 25.52 -21.40 3.28
CA GLN A 85 26.47 -20.52 3.98
C GLN A 85 27.64 -21.29 4.61
N LYS A 86 27.39 -22.44 5.24
CA LYS A 86 28.44 -23.32 5.79
C LYS A 86 29.36 -23.85 4.70
N PHE A 87 28.79 -24.28 3.56
CA PHE A 87 29.56 -24.71 2.40
C PHE A 87 30.49 -23.59 1.89
N LEU A 88 29.97 -22.38 1.70
CA LEU A 88 30.76 -21.22 1.25
C LEU A 88 31.87 -20.83 2.24
N ALA A 89 31.60 -20.98 3.54
CA ALA A 89 32.56 -20.75 4.61
C ALA A 89 33.60 -21.89 4.78
N LYS A 90 33.51 -22.96 3.97
CA LYS A 90 34.34 -24.19 4.08
C LYS A 90 34.28 -24.84 5.46
N MET A 91 33.11 -24.74 6.11
CA MET A 91 32.79 -25.43 7.35
C MET A 91 32.33 -26.86 7.06
N ASP A 92 32.27 -27.70 8.09
CA ASP A 92 31.78 -29.07 7.96
C ASP A 92 30.32 -29.08 7.44
N CYS A 93 30.12 -29.72 6.28
CA CYS A 93 28.85 -29.80 5.57
C CYS A 93 28.65 -31.24 5.09
N PRO A 94 27.70 -31.99 5.66
CA PRO A 94 27.50 -33.40 5.31
C PRO A 94 26.78 -33.58 3.96
N TYR A 95 26.30 -32.50 3.35
CA TYR A 95 25.56 -32.51 2.09
C TYR A 95 26.45 -32.14 0.91
N LYS A 96 26.17 -32.73 -0.25
CA LYS A 96 26.92 -32.60 -1.50
C LYS A 96 26.65 -31.29 -2.26
N ILE A 97 26.59 -30.18 -1.54
CA ILE A 97 26.39 -28.85 -2.13
C ILE A 97 27.54 -28.56 -3.10
N GLY A 98 27.21 -28.07 -4.30
CA GLY A 98 28.16 -27.83 -5.39
C GLY A 98 28.45 -29.03 -6.28
N GLU A 99 27.85 -30.21 -6.01
CA GLU A 99 27.94 -31.38 -6.88
C GLU A 99 26.70 -31.50 -7.80
N PRO A 100 26.85 -32.09 -9.01
CA PRO A 100 25.73 -32.46 -9.86
C PRO A 100 24.72 -33.37 -9.14
N ILE A 101 23.43 -33.15 -9.39
CA ILE A 101 22.36 -34.04 -8.90
C ILE A 101 22.28 -35.24 -9.87
N GLU A 102 22.90 -36.37 -9.48
CA GLU A 102 23.03 -37.56 -10.35
C GLU A 102 21.79 -38.48 -10.36
N ASP A 103 20.87 -38.37 -9.39
CA ASP A 103 19.60 -39.12 -9.36
C ASP A 103 18.56 -38.40 -8.47
N PHE A 104 17.33 -38.19 -8.96
CA PHE A 104 16.24 -37.54 -8.22
C PHE A 104 15.66 -38.42 -7.09
N SER A 105 16.22 -39.61 -6.85
CA SER A 105 15.64 -40.62 -5.96
C SER A 105 16.51 -41.07 -4.77
N ASP A 106 17.71 -40.53 -4.55
CA ASP A 106 18.48 -40.91 -3.36
C ASP A 106 19.45 -39.83 -2.87
N ASN A 107 18.96 -38.96 -1.99
CA ASN A 107 19.81 -38.18 -1.08
C ASN A 107 19.21 -38.22 0.34
N THR A 108 18.69 -39.38 0.75
CA THR A 108 18.36 -39.60 2.16
C THR A 108 19.65 -39.77 2.96
N LEU A 109 19.89 -38.92 3.97
CA LEU A 109 20.91 -39.22 4.97
C LEU A 109 20.45 -40.38 5.88
N PRO A 110 21.40 -41.18 6.39
CA PRO A 110 21.14 -42.38 7.18
C PRO A 110 20.43 -42.06 8.50
N GLU A 111 19.64 -43.02 8.99
CA GLU A 111 18.92 -42.96 10.26
C GLU A 111 19.75 -42.26 11.35
N ASP A 112 19.10 -41.29 11.99
CA ASP A 112 19.57 -40.49 13.12
C ASP A 112 20.26 -41.37 14.17
N ASN A 113 21.60 -41.33 14.18
CA ASN A 113 22.41 -42.05 15.17
C ASN A 113 23.59 -41.21 15.68
N THR A 114 23.57 -39.90 15.44
CA THR A 114 24.34 -38.98 16.28
C THR A 114 23.45 -38.63 17.45
N GLY A 115 23.69 -39.21 18.63
CA GLY A 115 22.95 -38.92 19.87
C GLY A 115 23.09 -37.46 20.35
N ILE A 116 22.73 -36.49 19.51
CA ILE A 116 22.61 -35.08 19.79
C ILE A 116 21.12 -34.78 19.74
N VAL A 117 20.47 -34.89 20.89
CA VAL A 117 19.20 -34.20 21.13
C VAL A 117 19.53 -32.71 21.18
N LEU A 118 19.12 -31.95 20.16
CA LEU A 118 19.12 -30.49 20.24
C LEU A 118 17.82 -30.04 20.94
N PRO A 119 17.89 -29.06 21.86
CA PRO A 119 16.78 -28.68 22.71
C PRO A 119 15.65 -28.02 21.90
N ASP A 120 14.42 -28.32 22.31
CA ASP A 120 13.19 -27.64 21.87
C ASP A 120 13.34 -26.11 22.04
N ASP A 121 12.59 -25.37 21.23
CA ASP A 121 12.55 -23.91 21.08
C ASP A 121 12.46 -23.11 22.41
N GLU A 122 13.56 -23.01 23.14
CA GLU A 122 13.77 -22.03 24.19
C GLU A 122 14.85 -21.04 23.75
N PHE A 123 14.43 -19.81 23.46
CA PHE A 123 15.29 -18.65 23.30
C PHE A 123 16.13 -18.45 24.58
N THR A 124 17.38 -18.88 24.55
CA THR A 124 18.35 -18.55 25.60
C THR A 124 18.94 -17.18 25.31
N THR A 125 18.65 -16.24 26.20
CA THR A 125 19.18 -14.87 26.20
C THR A 125 20.68 -14.93 26.51
N ALA A 126 21.52 -14.60 25.52
CA ALA A 126 22.95 -14.38 25.77
C ALA A 126 23.17 -12.94 26.22
N VAL A 127 23.64 -12.78 27.46
CA VAL A 127 24.09 -11.52 28.04
C VAL A 127 25.33 -11.03 27.30
N ILE A 128 25.26 -9.86 26.67
CA ILE A 128 26.43 -9.19 26.10
C ILE A 128 27.19 -8.50 27.24
N THR A 129 28.40 -8.96 27.53
CA THR A 129 29.37 -8.22 28.35
C THR A 129 30.25 -7.35 27.45
N ASP A 130 30.33 -6.08 27.82
CA ASP A 130 31.20 -5.00 27.36
C ASP A 130 32.44 -5.40 26.53
N ALA A 131 32.56 -4.83 25.34
CA ALA A 131 33.80 -4.80 24.57
C ALA A 131 34.21 -3.34 24.34
N THR A 132 35.31 -2.97 24.99
CA THR A 132 36.05 -1.71 24.93
C THR A 132 36.36 -1.22 23.52
N GLU A 133 36.19 0.09 23.30
CA GLU A 133 36.62 0.88 22.13
C GLU A 133 38.11 0.72 21.80
N PRO A 134 38.49 0.85 20.51
CA PRO A 134 39.79 1.37 20.14
C PRO A 134 39.72 2.76 19.50
N GLU A 135 40.75 3.53 19.82
CA GLU A 135 40.93 4.97 19.65
C GLU A 135 40.88 5.50 18.21
N THR A 136 40.47 6.77 18.13
CA THR A 136 40.54 7.68 16.98
C THR A 136 41.97 8.02 16.56
N THR A 137 42.26 7.95 15.26
CA THR A 137 43.28 8.80 14.62
C THR A 137 42.83 9.31 13.25
N THR A 138 42.94 10.63 13.09
CA THR A 138 42.64 11.46 11.93
C THR A 138 43.64 11.34 10.77
N SER A 139 43.18 11.29 9.52
CA SER A 139 43.84 11.94 8.37
C SER A 139 42.88 12.14 7.18
N ALA A 140 42.91 13.33 6.58
CA ALA A 140 42.09 13.84 5.47
C ALA A 140 42.48 13.24 4.08
N PRO A 141 41.72 13.50 3.00
CA PRO A 141 41.69 12.65 1.79
C PRO A 141 42.74 13.04 0.75
N THR A 142 43.22 12.05 -0.02
CA THR A 142 44.08 12.26 -1.20
C THR A 142 43.32 11.89 -2.46
N THR A 143 43.21 12.86 -3.36
CA THR A 143 42.69 12.78 -4.73
C THR A 143 43.56 11.88 -5.60
N VAL A 144 42.96 11.00 -6.41
CA VAL A 144 43.63 10.39 -7.56
C VAL A 144 42.78 10.63 -8.81
N THR A 145 43.33 11.47 -9.68
CA THR A 145 42.90 11.71 -11.06
C THR A 145 43.51 10.62 -11.93
N GLU A 146 42.72 9.94 -12.77
CA GLU A 146 43.28 9.18 -13.89
C GLU A 146 42.62 9.60 -15.21
N ILE A 147 43.52 9.88 -16.16
CA ILE A 147 43.31 10.47 -17.47
C ILE A 147 43.38 9.32 -18.48
N ILE A 148 42.41 9.21 -19.40
CA ILE A 148 42.58 8.44 -20.63
C ILE A 148 42.16 9.31 -21.82
N THR A 149 43.16 9.73 -22.59
CA THR A 149 43.03 10.34 -23.93
C THR A 149 43.15 9.27 -25.03
N THR A 150 42.13 9.27 -25.89
CA THR A 150 42.06 9.01 -27.35
C THR A 150 43.23 8.38 -28.09
N ASP A 151 42.93 7.45 -29.00
CA ASP A 151 43.29 7.65 -30.40
C ASP A 151 42.34 6.92 -31.39
N ALA A 152 42.10 7.58 -32.51
CA ALA A 152 41.18 7.22 -33.59
C ALA A 152 41.88 6.47 -34.73
N THR A 153 41.11 5.72 -35.54
CA THR A 153 41.41 5.51 -36.97
C THR A 153 40.21 4.88 -37.72
N GLU A 154 39.60 5.69 -38.59
CA GLU A 154 38.91 5.29 -39.84
C GLU A 154 39.96 5.18 -40.98
N PRO A 155 39.69 4.75 -42.26
CA PRO A 155 38.42 4.88 -43.02
C PRO A 155 38.06 3.75 -44.03
N GLU A 156 36.88 3.82 -44.67
CA GLU A 156 36.69 3.94 -46.14
C GLU A 156 35.25 3.59 -46.65
N THR A 157 34.57 4.65 -47.15
CA THR A 157 33.72 4.82 -48.36
C THR A 157 33.27 3.60 -49.21
N THR A 158 32.04 3.49 -49.76
CA THR A 158 31.47 4.27 -50.90
C THR A 158 30.05 3.77 -51.33
N THR A 159 29.16 4.71 -51.72
CA THR A 159 28.13 4.73 -52.83
C THR A 159 27.04 3.63 -52.94
N SER A 160 25.78 3.87 -53.34
CA SER A 160 25.24 4.68 -54.46
C SER A 160 23.69 4.79 -54.42
N ALA A 161 23.16 5.90 -54.99
CA ALA A 161 21.94 6.10 -55.83
C ALA A 161 20.55 5.58 -55.36
N SER A 162 19.37 6.11 -55.70
CA SER A 162 18.81 7.32 -56.35
C SER A 162 17.40 6.92 -56.82
N THR A 163 16.40 7.82 -56.73
CA THR A 163 15.38 8.16 -57.76
C THR A 163 13.90 8.17 -57.28
N THR A 164 13.42 9.42 -57.30
CA THR A 164 12.13 10.14 -57.43
C THR A 164 10.86 9.57 -58.13
N VAL A 165 9.68 10.02 -57.60
CA VAL A 165 8.48 10.69 -58.25
C VAL A 165 7.42 9.74 -58.91
N THR A 166 6.06 9.91 -58.87
CA THR A 166 5.11 11.06 -58.94
C THR A 166 3.64 10.71 -58.57
N GLU A 167 2.86 11.73 -58.17
CA GLU A 167 1.42 12.12 -58.44
C GLU A 167 0.20 11.18 -58.23
N ILE A 168 -0.80 11.54 -57.40
CA ILE A 168 -1.98 12.47 -57.51
C ILE A 168 -3.13 11.97 -58.43
N ILE A 169 -4.34 11.81 -57.85
CA ILE A 169 -5.64 12.16 -58.48
C ILE A 169 -6.60 12.79 -57.43
N THR A 170 -7.22 13.88 -57.87
CA THR A 170 -8.17 14.85 -57.28
C THR A 170 -9.66 14.46 -57.36
N THR A 171 -10.53 15.17 -56.60
CA THR A 171 -11.73 15.99 -56.98
C THR A 171 -12.63 16.20 -55.73
N ASP A 172 -13.44 17.25 -55.52
CA ASP A 172 -13.95 18.36 -56.34
C ASP A 172 -14.47 19.52 -55.45
N ALA A 173 -14.63 20.69 -56.07
CA ALA A 173 -14.90 22.01 -55.46
C ALA A 173 -16.39 22.41 -55.36
N THR A 174 -16.69 23.53 -54.68
CA THR A 174 -17.62 24.58 -55.18
C THR A 174 -17.52 25.90 -54.39
N GLU A 175 -17.39 27.00 -55.14
CA GLU A 175 -17.34 28.46 -54.82
C GLU A 175 -18.77 29.09 -54.99
N PRO A 176 -19.06 30.44 -55.08
CA PRO A 176 -18.24 31.69 -54.98
C PRO A 176 -18.91 32.94 -54.29
N SER A 177 -18.16 34.05 -54.10
CA SER A 177 -18.52 35.46 -54.46
C SER A 177 -17.49 36.47 -53.87
N LYS A 178 -16.63 37.17 -54.63
CA LYS A 178 -16.75 38.40 -55.48
C LYS A 178 -17.00 39.73 -54.72
N ILE A 179 -16.01 40.66 -54.73
CA ILE A 179 -16.08 42.06 -55.25
C ILE A 179 -15.02 43.03 -54.61
N THR A 180 -14.14 43.53 -55.49
CA THR A 180 -13.46 44.85 -55.65
C THR A 180 -12.68 45.58 -54.53
N ASP A 181 -11.46 45.97 -54.90
CA ASP A 181 -10.61 47.06 -54.38
C ASP A 181 -11.15 48.45 -54.80
N PRO A 182 -10.94 49.53 -54.01
CA PRO A 182 -9.81 50.41 -54.31
C PRO A 182 -9.07 51.01 -53.09
N SER A 183 -7.76 51.14 -53.28
CA SER A 183 -6.79 52.03 -52.65
C SER A 183 -7.31 53.34 -52.03
N GLU A 184 -6.84 53.66 -50.82
CA GLU A 184 -6.21 54.96 -50.51
C GLU A 184 -5.42 54.94 -49.18
N THR A 185 -4.20 55.46 -49.28
CA THR A 185 -3.43 56.20 -48.25
C THR A 185 -3.03 55.51 -46.93
N GLY A 186 -1.77 55.05 -46.92
CA GLY A 186 -0.70 55.70 -46.16
C GLY A 186 -0.60 55.39 -44.68
N ILE A 187 0.37 54.55 -44.30
CA ILE A 187 0.98 54.58 -42.97
C ILE A 187 2.49 54.34 -43.09
N VAL A 188 3.21 55.23 -42.42
CA VAL A 188 4.66 55.28 -42.20
C VAL A 188 5.11 54.09 -41.34
N LEU A 189 6.18 53.41 -41.74
CA LEU A 189 6.89 52.44 -40.90
C LEU A 189 7.73 53.15 -39.85
N PRO A 190 7.82 52.62 -38.63
CA PRO A 190 9.08 52.68 -37.90
C PRO A 190 9.53 51.30 -37.40
N ASP A 191 10.73 50.94 -37.85
CA ASP A 191 11.89 50.37 -37.15
C ASP A 191 11.69 49.27 -36.10
N ASP A 192 12.36 48.14 -36.40
CA ASP A 192 12.78 47.09 -35.46
C ASP A 192 13.54 47.69 -34.28
N ASP A 193 13.03 47.47 -33.06
CA ASP A 193 13.83 47.52 -31.84
C ASP A 193 13.60 46.25 -31.01
N LEU A 194 14.56 45.32 -31.16
CA LEU A 194 14.72 44.14 -30.34
C LEU A 194 15.37 44.55 -29.02
N THR A 195 14.60 44.98 -28.01
CA THR A 195 15.10 45.02 -26.62
C THR A 195 13.99 44.82 -25.57
N THR A 196 14.35 44.01 -24.56
CA THR A 196 13.71 43.75 -23.25
C THR A 196 12.58 42.72 -23.17
N ALA A 197 12.96 41.51 -22.74
CA ALA A 197 12.09 40.53 -22.11
C ALA A 197 11.55 41.07 -20.77
N PRO A 198 10.32 40.70 -20.34
CA PRO A 198 9.78 41.16 -19.06
C PRO A 198 10.62 40.63 -17.89
N GLU A 199 10.88 41.51 -16.92
CA GLU A 199 11.52 41.17 -15.65
C GLU A 199 10.77 40.01 -14.98
N ALA A 200 11.53 38.98 -14.59
CA ALA A 200 11.05 37.94 -13.71
C ALA A 200 10.64 38.61 -12.39
N THR A 201 9.37 38.45 -12.03
CA THR A 201 8.89 38.72 -10.67
C THR A 201 9.71 37.87 -9.70
N ASP A 202 10.23 38.50 -8.65
CA ASP A 202 10.89 37.82 -7.51
C ASP A 202 10.08 36.57 -7.11
N PRO A 203 10.72 35.44 -6.81
CA PRO A 203 10.02 34.29 -6.28
C PRO A 203 9.32 34.74 -5.00
N THR A 204 8.00 34.56 -4.98
CA THR A 204 7.15 34.73 -3.80
C THR A 204 7.87 34.12 -2.61
N GLU A 205 8.06 34.92 -1.55
CA GLU A 205 8.62 34.47 -0.28
C GLU A 205 7.85 33.21 0.12
N VAL A 206 8.51 32.06 0.07
CA VAL A 206 7.92 30.77 0.44
C VAL A 206 7.58 30.91 1.91
N GLU A 207 6.30 31.13 2.23
CA GLU A 207 5.84 31.11 3.62
C GLU A 207 6.30 29.78 4.21
N THR A 208 7.23 29.85 5.15
CA THR A 208 7.65 28.69 5.91
C THR A 208 6.44 28.27 6.73
N MET A 209 5.73 27.24 6.24
CA MET A 209 4.60 26.64 6.93
C MET A 209 5.00 26.39 8.39
N THR A 210 4.23 26.93 9.33
CA THR A 210 4.42 26.62 10.73
C THR A 210 4.25 25.11 10.92
N PRO A 211 5.12 24.43 11.70
CA PRO A 211 4.98 23.00 11.94
C PRO A 211 3.60 22.70 12.53
N TYR A 212 2.88 21.74 11.93
CA TYR A 212 1.67 21.19 12.52
C TYR A 212 1.97 20.67 13.92
N ASN A 213 1.23 21.13 14.93
CA ASN A 213 1.39 20.69 16.30
C ASN A 213 0.01 20.41 16.91
N PRO A 214 -0.48 19.16 16.83
CA PRO A 214 -1.81 18.81 17.30
C PRO A 214 -1.92 18.94 18.82
N VAL A 215 -3.11 19.23 19.33
CA VAL A 215 -3.36 19.08 20.77
C VAL A 215 -3.28 17.59 21.11
N LYS A 216 -2.25 17.23 21.88
CA LYS A 216 -2.00 15.85 22.29
C LYS A 216 -3.05 15.39 23.33
N PRO A 217 -3.76 14.27 23.08
CA PRO A 217 -4.72 13.70 24.03
C PRO A 217 -4.05 13.17 25.31
N ASP A 218 -4.85 12.91 26.34
CA ASP A 218 -4.44 12.13 27.51
C ASP A 218 -4.13 10.68 27.08
N THR A 219 -2.94 10.20 27.42
CA THR A 219 -2.53 8.84 27.12
C THR A 219 -3.18 7.83 28.08
N LYS A 220 -3.72 8.26 29.21
CA LYS A 220 -4.47 7.41 30.15
C LYS A 220 -5.93 7.36 29.80
N ILE A 221 -6.26 6.50 28.84
CA ILE A 221 -7.63 6.32 28.38
C ILE A 221 -8.37 5.29 29.24
N THR A 222 -9.70 5.38 29.24
CA THR A 222 -10.56 4.30 29.77
C THR A 222 -11.17 3.54 28.60
N VAL A 223 -10.86 2.24 28.54
CA VAL A 223 -11.47 1.32 27.57
C VAL A 223 -12.64 0.57 28.17
N TYR A 224 -13.61 0.25 27.32
CA TYR A 224 -14.85 -0.43 27.65
C TYR A 224 -15.03 -1.66 26.79
N PHE A 225 -15.52 -2.75 27.38
CA PHE A 225 -15.83 -3.98 26.68
C PHE A 225 -17.30 -4.34 26.90
N SER A 226 -18.07 -4.43 25.82
CA SER A 226 -19.43 -4.99 25.86
C SER A 226 -19.38 -6.50 25.85
N ASN A 227 -19.78 -7.13 26.95
CA ASN A 227 -19.75 -8.57 27.12
C ASN A 227 -20.97 -9.25 26.48
N ASN A 228 -21.10 -9.12 25.16
CA ASN A 228 -22.14 -9.75 24.34
C ASN A 228 -21.94 -11.28 24.16
N VAL A 229 -20.82 -11.81 24.66
CA VAL A 229 -20.50 -13.25 24.73
C VAL A 229 -20.84 -13.90 26.08
N ASN A 230 -21.41 -13.15 27.02
CA ASN A 230 -21.87 -13.63 28.32
C ASN A 230 -20.78 -14.33 29.18
N TRP A 231 -19.54 -13.86 29.10
CA TRP A 231 -18.48 -14.34 29.97
C TRP A 231 -18.77 -14.03 31.44
N GLN A 232 -18.50 -15.00 32.33
CA GLN A 232 -18.67 -14.81 33.77
C GLN A 232 -17.58 -13.91 34.37
N THR A 233 -16.38 -14.00 33.82
CA THR A 233 -15.21 -13.20 34.16
C THR A 233 -14.69 -12.53 32.91
N VAL A 234 -14.33 -11.25 33.00
CA VAL A 234 -13.76 -10.48 31.89
C VAL A 234 -12.42 -9.91 32.34
N ASN A 235 -11.36 -10.28 31.64
CA ASN A 235 -10.02 -9.74 31.80
C ASN A 235 -9.58 -9.04 30.51
N ALA A 236 -8.69 -8.08 30.65
CA ALA A 236 -7.97 -7.45 29.56
C ALA A 236 -6.47 -7.70 29.74
N TYR A 237 -5.86 -8.29 28.72
CA TYR A 237 -4.43 -8.46 28.58
C TYR A 237 -3.91 -7.37 27.66
N VAL A 238 -3.09 -6.46 28.19
CA VAL A 238 -2.52 -5.33 27.43
C VAL A 238 -1.02 -5.48 27.32
N TYR A 239 -0.50 -5.19 26.14
CA TYR A 239 0.91 -5.35 25.81
C TYR A 239 1.35 -4.30 24.79
N ASN A 240 2.65 -4.15 24.66
CA ASN A 240 3.30 -3.39 23.62
C ASN A 240 4.01 -4.37 22.68
N GLU A 241 3.51 -4.46 21.46
CA GLU A 241 4.04 -5.38 20.45
C GLU A 241 5.45 -4.99 20.00
N GLU A 242 5.74 -3.69 19.90
CA GLU A 242 7.03 -3.20 19.43
C GLU A 242 8.11 -3.30 20.52
N LYS A 243 7.75 -2.96 21.75
CA LYS A 243 8.64 -2.99 22.92
C LYS A 243 8.73 -4.38 23.57
N GLN A 244 7.96 -5.35 23.08
CA GLN A 244 7.84 -6.70 23.67
C GLN A 244 7.57 -6.62 25.18
N LEU A 245 6.68 -5.69 25.58
CA LEU A 245 6.39 -5.37 26.97
C LEU A 245 4.96 -5.77 27.33
N GLU A 246 4.77 -6.48 28.43
CA GLU A 246 3.45 -6.91 28.89
C GLU A 246 3.11 -6.26 30.23
N ALA A 247 1.87 -5.81 30.43
CA ALA A 247 1.47 -5.22 31.71
C ALA A 247 1.41 -6.25 32.84
N LYS A 248 0.87 -7.42 32.55
CA LYS A 248 0.73 -8.56 33.48
C LYS A 248 0.70 -9.85 32.69
N ALA A 249 1.22 -10.91 33.30
CA ALA A 249 1.08 -12.27 32.80
C ALA A 249 -0.39 -12.63 32.52
N TRP A 250 -0.60 -13.52 31.55
CA TRP A 250 -1.91 -14.08 31.24
C TRP A 250 -2.66 -14.55 32.50
N PRO A 251 -3.97 -14.25 32.68
CA PRO A 251 -4.91 -13.63 31.72
C PRO A 251 -4.94 -12.10 31.70
N GLY A 252 -3.98 -11.42 32.32
CA GLY A 252 -3.95 -9.96 32.40
C GLY A 252 -4.73 -9.41 33.59
N THR A 253 -5.34 -8.22 33.43
CA THR A 253 -6.06 -7.52 34.50
C THR A 253 -7.55 -7.76 34.41
N ALA A 254 -8.16 -8.18 35.53
CA ALA A 254 -9.62 -8.27 35.64
C ALA A 254 -10.26 -6.89 35.44
N MET A 255 -11.21 -6.81 34.51
CA MET A 255 -11.93 -5.58 34.24
C MET A 255 -13.03 -5.32 35.26
N THR A 256 -13.36 -4.06 35.51
CA THR A 256 -14.38 -3.68 36.50
C THR A 256 -15.74 -3.53 35.84
N TYR A 257 -16.77 -4.15 36.39
CA TYR A 257 -18.15 -3.92 35.94
C TYR A 257 -18.49 -2.43 36.01
N HIS A 258 -19.04 -1.91 34.92
CA HIS A 258 -19.43 -0.51 34.82
C HIS A 258 -20.95 -0.35 34.88
N GLU A 259 -21.67 -0.99 33.96
CA GLU A 259 -23.12 -0.90 33.84
C GLU A 259 -23.68 -2.03 32.95
N THR A 260 -24.99 -1.99 32.70
CA THR A 260 -25.66 -2.84 31.72
C THR A 260 -26.34 -1.94 30.69
N ASN A 261 -26.00 -2.13 29.41
CA ASN A 261 -26.51 -1.29 28.33
C ASN A 261 -27.98 -1.62 27.99
N ALA A 262 -28.58 -0.86 27.07
CA ALA A 262 -29.96 -1.04 26.64
C ALA A 262 -30.24 -2.40 25.97
N LEU A 263 -29.20 -3.08 25.47
CA LEU A 263 -29.29 -4.43 24.89
C LEU A 263 -29.23 -5.53 25.96
N GLY A 264 -29.04 -5.17 27.25
CA GLY A 264 -28.91 -6.11 28.35
C GLY A 264 -27.49 -6.68 28.51
N GLU A 265 -26.51 -6.14 27.79
CA GLU A 265 -25.12 -6.57 27.84
C GLU A 265 -24.40 -5.91 29.01
N LYS A 266 -23.57 -6.67 29.74
CA LYS A 266 -22.76 -6.11 30.82
C LYS A 266 -21.52 -5.44 30.25
N ILE A 267 -21.33 -4.17 30.58
CA ILE A 267 -20.15 -3.40 30.18
C ILE A 267 -19.10 -3.46 31.29
N TYR A 268 -17.86 -3.72 30.90
CA TYR A 268 -16.70 -3.70 31.78
C TYR A 268 -15.71 -2.63 31.34
N LYS A 269 -14.94 -2.07 32.27
CA LYS A 269 -13.96 -1.03 31.97
C LYS A 269 -12.57 -1.28 32.58
N LEU A 270 -11.56 -0.73 31.94
CA LEU A 270 -10.17 -0.68 32.40
C LEU A 270 -9.52 0.64 31.96
N THR A 271 -8.75 1.28 32.84
CA THR A 271 -7.90 2.41 32.46
C THR A 271 -6.52 1.89 32.06
N VAL A 272 -6.02 2.33 30.91
CA VAL A 272 -4.74 1.89 30.33
C VAL A 272 -3.95 3.12 29.87
N ASP A 273 -2.64 3.09 30.03
CA ASP A 273 -1.75 4.12 29.49
C ASP A 273 -1.26 3.69 28.09
N VAL A 274 -1.76 4.35 27.05
CA VAL A 274 -1.44 4.01 25.66
C VAL A 274 -0.07 4.50 25.22
N SER A 275 0.63 5.29 26.05
CA SER A 275 2.06 5.57 25.84
C SER A 275 2.93 4.35 26.16
N GLU A 276 2.42 3.44 27.00
CA GLU A 276 3.09 2.21 27.40
C GLU A 276 2.65 1.02 26.56
N TYR A 277 1.34 0.87 26.29
CA TYR A 277 0.75 -0.31 25.64
C TYR A 277 -0.03 0.06 24.37
N ASN A 278 0.16 -0.70 23.29
CA ASN A 278 -0.45 -0.43 21.97
C ASN A 278 -1.38 -1.55 21.48
N ARG A 279 -1.52 -2.64 22.24
CA ARG A 279 -2.40 -3.77 21.93
C ARG A 279 -3.19 -4.25 23.16
N ILE A 280 -4.38 -4.78 22.90
CA ILE A 280 -5.28 -5.34 23.91
C ILE A 280 -5.94 -6.64 23.43
N ILE A 281 -6.10 -7.61 24.34
CA ILE A 281 -6.88 -8.85 24.16
C ILE A 281 -7.87 -8.97 25.32
N PHE A 282 -9.16 -9.21 25.01
CA PHE A 282 -10.17 -9.53 26.01
C PHE A 282 -10.31 -11.03 26.17
N ASN A 283 -10.47 -11.51 27.40
CA ASN A 283 -10.56 -12.95 27.68
C ASN A 283 -11.37 -13.24 28.95
N ASN A 284 -11.74 -14.51 29.12
CA ASN A 284 -12.34 -15.02 30.36
C ASN A 284 -11.43 -15.98 31.15
N GLY A 285 -10.16 -16.07 30.76
CA GLY A 285 -9.18 -17.03 31.29
C GLY A 285 -9.05 -18.33 30.49
N THR A 286 -10.06 -18.71 29.68
CA THR A 286 -10.04 -19.94 28.86
C THR A 286 -10.26 -19.67 27.36
N SER A 287 -10.99 -18.61 27.03
CA SER A 287 -11.29 -18.15 25.67
C SER A 287 -10.89 -16.69 25.53
N GLN A 288 -10.55 -16.27 24.32
CA GLN A 288 -10.04 -14.93 24.05
C GLN A 288 -10.51 -14.37 22.71
N THR A 289 -10.44 -13.04 22.62
CA THR A 289 -10.59 -12.30 21.36
C THR A 289 -9.30 -12.29 20.56
N LEU A 290 -9.37 -11.77 19.33
CA LEU A 290 -8.20 -11.27 18.63
C LEU A 290 -7.58 -10.09 19.38
N ASN A 291 -6.32 -9.82 19.09
CA ASN A 291 -5.67 -8.58 19.50
C ASN A 291 -6.30 -7.41 18.73
N ALA A 292 -6.48 -6.29 19.41
CA ALA A 292 -6.90 -5.03 18.80
C ALA A 292 -5.87 -3.94 19.11
N ALA A 293 -5.79 -2.97 18.20
CA ALA A 293 -5.02 -1.76 18.41
C ALA A 293 -5.57 -0.97 19.60
N LEU A 294 -4.66 -0.40 20.39
CA LEU A 294 -4.98 0.46 21.51
C LEU A 294 -4.30 1.81 21.30
N THR A 295 -5.10 2.85 21.12
CA THR A 295 -4.65 4.21 20.80
C THR A 295 -5.46 5.24 21.56
N VAL A 296 -5.05 6.51 21.52
CA VAL A 296 -5.82 7.64 22.07
C VAL A 296 -7.19 7.81 21.42
N ALA A 297 -7.44 7.20 20.26
CA ALA A 297 -8.73 7.19 19.59
C ALA A 297 -9.56 5.91 19.89
N SER A 298 -9.07 5.01 20.76
CA SER A 298 -9.79 3.81 21.20
C SER A 298 -10.71 4.12 22.38
N SER A 299 -11.88 3.48 22.44
CA SER A 299 -12.71 3.54 23.65
C SER A 299 -13.55 2.29 23.92
N GLY A 300 -14.33 1.78 22.96
CA GLY A 300 -15.23 0.63 23.15
C GLY A 300 -14.88 -0.56 22.26
N PHE A 301 -15.10 -1.77 22.77
CA PHE A 301 -14.88 -3.03 22.06
C PHE A 301 -16.02 -4.04 22.32
N PHE A 302 -16.39 -4.83 21.31
CA PHE A 302 -17.37 -5.93 21.42
C PHE A 302 -17.01 -7.08 20.50
N VAL A 303 -17.62 -8.26 20.67
CA VAL A 303 -17.35 -9.41 19.78
C VAL A 303 -18.31 -9.41 18.59
N THR A 304 -17.78 -9.38 17.36
CA THR A 304 -18.59 -9.35 16.13
C THR A 304 -18.93 -10.74 15.60
N SER A 305 -18.03 -11.72 15.76
CA SER A 305 -18.28 -13.09 15.33
C SER A 305 -17.71 -14.14 16.30
N GLN A 306 -18.50 -15.20 16.54
CA GLN A 306 -18.11 -16.35 17.35
C GLN A 306 -17.87 -17.54 16.40
N THR A 307 -16.68 -17.66 15.80
CA THR A 307 -16.35 -18.89 15.07
C THR A 307 -15.82 -19.97 16.04
N PRO A 308 -16.25 -21.24 15.94
CA PRO A 308 -16.01 -22.24 17.00
C PRO A 308 -14.55 -22.67 17.22
N LYS A 309 -13.57 -22.19 16.44
CA LYS A 309 -12.18 -22.69 16.46
C LYS A 309 -11.07 -21.65 16.15
N LYS A 310 -11.39 -20.35 16.09
CA LYS A 310 -10.40 -19.27 15.98
C LYS A 310 -10.80 -18.16 16.96
N ALA A 311 -9.83 -17.42 17.50
CA ALA A 311 -10.06 -16.38 18.48
C ALA A 311 -11.12 -15.35 17.98
N MET A 312 -11.96 -14.87 18.91
CA MET A 312 -13.17 -14.08 18.59
C MET A 312 -12.83 -12.73 17.99
N GLN A 313 -13.43 -12.40 16.84
CA GLN A 313 -13.23 -11.09 16.21
C GLN A 313 -13.81 -9.98 17.06
N LEU A 314 -13.11 -8.85 17.07
CA LEU A 314 -13.55 -7.63 17.73
C LEU A 314 -14.15 -6.67 16.71
N GLY A 315 -15.17 -5.94 17.16
CA GLY A 315 -15.56 -4.65 16.62
C GLY A 315 -15.17 -3.56 17.61
N VAL A 316 -14.77 -2.42 17.07
CA VAL A 316 -14.51 -1.20 17.84
C VAL A 316 -15.70 -0.26 17.75
N TYR A 317 -15.98 0.46 18.83
CA TYR A 317 -17.01 1.49 18.86
C TYR A 317 -16.68 2.61 19.83
N ALA A 318 -17.36 3.75 19.74
CA ALA A 318 -17.24 4.80 20.74
C ALA A 318 -18.15 4.57 21.94
N TYR A 319 -17.56 4.26 23.10
CA TYR A 319 -18.36 4.03 24.31
C TYR A 319 -18.63 5.31 25.10
N GLY A 320 -19.91 5.51 25.44
CA GLY A 320 -20.36 6.61 26.32
C GLY A 320 -20.29 7.96 25.63
N THR A 321 -20.61 7.99 24.35
CA THR A 321 -20.72 9.17 23.49
C THR A 321 -22.18 9.25 23.07
N GLU A 322 -22.96 10.10 23.72
CA GLU A 322 -24.36 10.36 23.32
C GLU A 322 -24.46 11.54 22.34
N ASP A 323 -23.37 12.28 22.17
CA ASP A 323 -23.23 13.44 21.29
C ASP A 323 -22.13 13.14 20.26
N TYR A 324 -22.56 12.60 19.12
CA TYR A 324 -21.69 12.30 17.99
C TYR A 324 -21.58 13.48 17.04
N GLY A 325 -21.87 14.73 17.44
CA GLY A 325 -21.87 15.85 16.49
C GLY A 325 -23.01 15.81 15.48
N GLU A 326 -22.88 16.57 14.39
CA GLU A 326 -23.95 16.80 13.41
C GLU A 326 -23.55 16.36 12.00
N LYS A 327 -24.45 15.62 11.34
CA LYS A 327 -24.31 15.22 9.93
C LYS A 327 -25.21 16.03 9.02
N THR A 328 -24.65 16.51 7.92
CA THR A 328 -25.38 17.18 6.83
C THR A 328 -24.97 16.60 5.50
N THR A 329 -25.93 16.32 4.63
CA THR A 329 -25.66 15.92 3.25
C THR A 329 -25.83 17.12 2.32
N VAL A 330 -24.82 17.39 1.51
CA VAL A 330 -24.86 18.38 0.42
C VAL A 330 -24.73 17.67 -0.92
N ASN A 331 -25.19 18.31 -1.99
CA ASN A 331 -25.18 17.73 -3.32
C ASN A 331 -24.35 18.61 -4.24
N LEU A 332 -23.12 18.18 -4.55
CA LEU A 332 -22.20 18.95 -5.39
C LEU A 332 -22.26 18.47 -6.84
N LYS A 333 -22.06 19.40 -7.78
CA LYS A 333 -22.15 19.11 -9.21
C LYS A 333 -20.92 18.34 -9.67
N TYR A 334 -21.09 17.08 -10.05
CA TYR A 334 -20.02 16.26 -10.60
C TYR A 334 -19.76 16.63 -12.09
N PRO A 335 -18.53 16.53 -12.62
CA PRO A 335 -18.19 16.99 -13.98
C PRO A 335 -19.05 16.40 -15.09
N THR A 336 -19.55 15.16 -14.94
CA THR A 336 -20.43 14.52 -15.94
C THR A 336 -21.89 14.99 -15.86
N GLY A 337 -22.20 15.92 -14.95
CA GLY A 337 -23.46 16.66 -14.92
C GLY A 337 -24.50 16.13 -13.93
N TYR A 338 -24.25 15.06 -13.19
CA TYR A 338 -25.12 14.64 -12.08
C TYR A 338 -24.65 15.27 -10.75
N ASN A 339 -25.51 15.27 -9.73
CA ASN A 339 -25.13 15.72 -8.40
C ASN A 339 -24.63 14.53 -7.59
N LYS A 340 -23.47 14.68 -6.96
CA LYS A 340 -22.88 13.68 -6.07
C LYS A 340 -23.16 14.08 -4.61
N PRO A 341 -23.74 13.18 -3.79
CA PRO A 341 -23.89 13.41 -2.37
C PRO A 341 -22.53 13.49 -1.68
N ILE A 342 -22.36 14.49 -0.83
CA ILE A 342 -21.22 14.63 0.08
C ILE A 342 -21.80 14.71 1.48
N GLU A 343 -21.43 13.76 2.33
CA GLU A 343 -21.80 13.76 3.74
C GLU A 343 -20.73 14.49 4.54
N ILE A 344 -21.14 15.51 5.28
CA ILE A 344 -20.24 16.32 6.11
C ILE A 344 -20.67 16.12 7.56
N TRP A 345 -19.74 15.61 8.35
CA TRP A 345 -19.88 15.44 9.78
C TRP A 345 -19.05 16.49 10.51
N THR A 346 -19.70 17.23 11.40
CA THR A 346 -19.03 18.21 12.27
C THR A 346 -19.00 17.70 13.70
N PRO A 347 -17.88 17.89 14.42
CA PRO A 347 -17.75 17.39 15.77
C PRO A 347 -18.69 18.08 16.76
N ALA A 348 -19.07 17.38 17.83
CA ALA A 348 -19.89 17.93 18.91
C ALA A 348 -19.33 19.27 19.43
N GLY A 349 -20.20 20.27 19.58
CA GLY A 349 -19.82 21.62 19.96
C GLY A 349 -19.12 22.43 18.86
N TYR A 350 -19.20 22.02 17.59
CA TYR A 350 -18.89 22.87 16.45
C TYR A 350 -19.82 24.10 16.45
N ASP A 351 -19.22 25.28 16.33
CA ASP A 351 -19.94 26.55 16.20
C ASP A 351 -19.52 27.21 14.87
N PRO A 352 -20.43 27.31 13.88
CA PRO A 352 -20.11 27.96 12.61
C PRO A 352 -19.76 29.46 12.78
N GLU A 353 -20.21 30.11 13.86
CA GLU A 353 -19.92 31.52 14.12
C GLU A 353 -18.54 31.75 14.76
N ASP A 354 -17.96 30.73 15.41
CA ASP A 354 -16.60 30.80 15.98
C ASP A 354 -15.53 30.49 14.93
N THR A 355 -15.30 31.45 14.05
CA THR A 355 -14.28 31.37 13.00
C THR A 355 -12.83 31.31 13.51
N SER A 356 -12.61 31.52 14.81
CA SER A 356 -11.27 31.43 15.43
C SER A 356 -10.84 30.00 15.67
N LYS A 357 -11.79 29.08 15.82
CA LYS A 357 -11.53 27.66 15.99
C LYS A 357 -11.58 26.97 14.63
N LYS A 358 -10.45 26.44 14.20
CA LYS A 358 -10.31 25.70 12.94
C LYS A 358 -10.14 24.21 13.20
N TYR A 359 -10.59 23.40 12.25
CA TYR A 359 -10.58 21.94 12.32
C TYR A 359 -9.78 21.35 11.17
N SER A 360 -9.02 20.28 11.44
CA SER A 360 -8.49 19.41 10.38
C SER A 360 -9.64 18.72 9.65
N VAL A 361 -9.41 18.27 8.42
CA VAL A 361 -10.42 17.57 7.60
C VAL A 361 -9.92 16.20 7.17
N ILE A 362 -10.77 15.18 7.28
CA ILE A 362 -10.53 13.87 6.67
C ILE A 362 -11.60 13.63 5.61
N TYR A 363 -11.16 13.64 4.35
CA TYR A 363 -11.93 13.27 3.19
C TYR A 363 -11.88 11.75 3.03
N LEU A 364 -13.04 11.11 3.08
CA LEU A 364 -13.20 9.66 3.08
C LEU A 364 -13.94 9.25 1.80
N LEU A 365 -13.30 8.41 0.99
CA LEU A 365 -13.95 7.83 -0.18
C LEU A 365 -14.94 6.75 0.24
N ASP A 366 -15.92 6.46 -0.63
CA ASP A 366 -17.07 5.60 -0.30
C ASP A 366 -17.90 6.16 0.86
N GLY A 367 -18.23 7.45 0.81
CA GLY A 367 -18.95 8.18 1.87
C GLY A 367 -20.13 7.41 2.48
N GLN A 368 -20.92 6.76 1.63
CA GLN A 368 -22.05 5.91 2.02
C GLN A 368 -21.72 4.72 2.96
N GLN A 369 -20.45 4.34 3.10
CA GLN A 369 -19.96 3.25 3.96
C GLN A 369 -19.19 3.76 5.19
N GLN A 370 -18.97 5.07 5.32
CA GLN A 370 -18.06 5.63 6.33
C GLN A 370 -18.70 5.74 7.71
N PHE A 371 -20.00 5.99 7.76
CA PHE A 371 -20.77 6.17 8.98
C PHE A 371 -21.65 4.94 9.21
N ASP A 372 -21.94 4.60 10.47
CA ASP A 372 -22.72 3.42 10.84
C ASP A 372 -24.24 3.61 10.61
N ASP A 373 -24.59 4.00 9.39
CA ASP A 373 -25.95 4.25 8.94
C ASP A 373 -26.58 2.99 8.33
N SER A 374 -27.91 2.98 8.24
CA SER A 374 -28.69 1.85 7.71
C SER A 374 -28.33 1.42 6.28
N ASP A 375 -27.63 2.29 5.55
CA ASP A 375 -27.22 2.07 4.16
C ASP A 375 -25.83 1.42 4.05
N ALA A 376 -25.10 1.27 5.16
CA ALA A 376 -23.80 0.61 5.18
C ALA A 376 -23.93 -0.92 5.00
N TYR A 377 -23.22 -1.47 4.02
CA TYR A 377 -23.43 -2.85 3.52
C TYR A 377 -23.12 -3.93 4.58
N ASN A 378 -22.15 -3.68 5.48
CA ASN A 378 -21.74 -4.60 6.57
C ASN A 378 -21.50 -3.89 7.92
N GLY A 379 -22.14 -2.72 8.14
CA GLY A 379 -21.79 -1.79 9.21
C GLY A 379 -20.70 -0.81 8.76
N GLY A 380 -20.87 0.47 9.06
CA GLY A 380 -19.97 1.52 8.59
C GLY A 380 -18.61 1.48 9.28
N TRP A 381 -17.65 2.27 8.81
CA TRP A 381 -16.30 2.34 9.41
C TRP A 381 -16.29 2.94 10.81
N GLY A 382 -17.35 3.68 11.18
CA GLY A 382 -17.46 4.32 12.50
C GLY A 382 -16.45 5.44 12.69
N SER A 383 -16.10 6.16 11.62
CA SER A 383 -15.08 7.22 11.65
C SER A 383 -15.46 8.35 12.61
N ASP A 384 -16.74 8.71 12.69
CA ASP A 384 -17.31 9.68 13.63
C ASP A 384 -17.16 9.25 15.09
N GLU A 385 -17.36 7.96 15.36
CA GLU A 385 -17.14 7.37 16.67
C GLU A 385 -15.67 7.51 17.09
N VAL A 386 -14.73 7.22 16.19
CA VAL A 386 -13.29 7.33 16.46
C VAL A 386 -12.88 8.76 16.80
N ILE A 387 -13.35 9.75 16.03
CA ILE A 387 -13.09 11.17 16.33
C ILE A 387 -13.73 11.59 17.66
N THR A 388 -14.94 11.11 17.96
CA THR A 388 -15.60 11.43 19.24
C THR A 388 -14.83 10.85 20.43
N ALA A 389 -14.29 9.63 20.30
CA ALA A 389 -13.43 9.03 21.31
C ALA A 389 -12.13 9.82 21.51
N LEU A 390 -11.49 10.24 20.42
CA LEU A 390 -10.31 11.10 20.45
C LEU A 390 -10.57 12.42 21.21
N MET A 391 -11.68 13.09 20.90
CA MET A 391 -12.05 14.35 21.56
C MET A 391 -12.32 14.17 23.05
N LYS A 392 -12.96 13.07 23.44
CA LYS A 392 -13.21 12.74 24.86
C LYS A 392 -11.91 12.53 25.63
N ASN A 393 -10.87 12.04 24.95
CA ASN A 393 -9.54 11.90 25.50
C ASN A 393 -8.71 13.20 25.41
N GLY A 394 -9.31 14.32 25.00
CA GLY A 394 -8.67 15.64 25.01
C GLY A 394 -7.97 16.05 23.72
N GLY A 395 -8.12 15.27 22.64
CA GLY A 395 -7.64 15.65 21.31
C GLY A 395 -8.52 16.70 20.63
N ASP A 396 -7.98 17.33 19.59
CA ASP A 396 -8.75 18.23 18.73
C ASP A 396 -9.84 17.48 17.96
N GLY A 397 -10.95 18.18 17.68
CA GLY A 397 -11.96 17.67 16.76
C GLY A 397 -11.48 17.72 15.32
N VAL A 398 -12.11 16.93 14.46
CA VAL A 398 -11.85 16.84 13.03
C VAL A 398 -13.19 16.90 12.29
N ILE A 399 -13.26 17.54 11.14
CA ILE A 399 -14.44 17.45 10.25
C ILE A 399 -14.24 16.24 9.32
N LEU A 400 -15.25 15.37 9.23
CA LEU A 400 -15.21 14.23 8.31
C LEU A 400 -16.06 14.55 7.08
N VAL A 401 -15.54 14.24 5.89
CA VAL A 401 -16.19 14.50 4.62
C VAL A 401 -16.27 13.18 3.84
N GLY A 402 -17.42 12.51 3.91
CA GLY A 402 -17.71 11.31 3.15
C GLY A 402 -18.11 11.65 1.70
N ILE A 403 -17.38 11.12 0.74
CA ILE A 403 -17.59 11.37 -0.69
C ILE A 403 -18.16 10.11 -1.34
N ASP A 404 -19.43 10.15 -1.72
CA ASP A 404 -20.10 8.98 -2.29
C ASP A 404 -19.49 8.55 -3.62
N ASN A 405 -19.34 7.24 -3.79
CA ASN A 405 -19.05 6.66 -5.09
C ASN A 405 -20.31 6.63 -5.98
N SER A 406 -20.10 6.41 -7.27
CA SER A 406 -21.14 6.18 -8.25
C SER A 406 -21.51 4.70 -8.34
N ARG A 407 -22.60 4.39 -9.08
CA ARG A 407 -22.96 3.01 -9.43
C ARG A 407 -21.86 2.26 -10.18
N ASN A 408 -20.92 2.98 -10.79
CA ASN A 408 -19.74 2.42 -11.46
C ASN A 408 -18.50 2.63 -10.59
N ARG A 409 -18.62 2.36 -9.28
CA ARG A 409 -17.61 2.59 -8.23
C ARG A 409 -16.19 2.27 -8.69
N ASP A 410 -15.94 1.05 -9.16
CA ASP A 410 -14.57 0.63 -9.49
C ASP A 410 -14.00 1.31 -10.73
N ASN A 411 -14.82 1.83 -11.65
CA ASN A 411 -14.31 2.69 -12.72
C ASN A 411 -14.00 4.09 -12.16
N GLU A 412 -14.91 4.65 -11.38
CA GLU A 412 -14.76 6.00 -10.81
C GLU A 412 -13.63 6.10 -9.77
N LEU A 413 -13.29 5.00 -9.09
CA LEU A 413 -12.24 4.92 -8.08
C LEU A 413 -11.03 4.12 -8.56
N THR A 414 -10.73 4.18 -9.87
CA THR A 414 -9.51 3.61 -10.42
C THR A 414 -8.81 4.66 -11.27
N PRO A 415 -7.57 5.04 -10.94
CA PRO A 415 -6.86 6.09 -11.66
C PRO A 415 -6.53 5.67 -13.10
N ASP A 416 -6.36 6.61 -14.01
CA ASP A 416 -5.97 6.31 -15.39
C ASP A 416 -4.44 6.34 -15.53
N LEU A 417 -3.76 5.24 -15.18
CA LEU A 417 -2.29 5.16 -15.18
C LEU A 417 -1.70 4.45 -16.40
N GLY A 418 -2.50 3.67 -17.13
CA GLY A 418 -2.03 2.73 -18.14
C GLY A 418 -2.90 1.47 -18.15
N ASP A 419 -2.58 0.44 -18.92
CA ASP A 419 -3.44 -0.74 -19.03
C ASP A 419 -3.60 -1.51 -17.71
N ILE A 420 -4.84 -1.87 -17.36
CA ILE A 420 -5.10 -2.75 -16.20
C ILE A 420 -4.57 -4.15 -16.51
N VAL A 421 -3.85 -4.72 -15.56
CA VAL A 421 -3.36 -6.10 -15.63
C VAL A 421 -4.56 -7.05 -15.84
N PRO A 422 -4.61 -7.82 -16.94
CA PRO A 422 -5.79 -8.59 -17.32
C PRO A 422 -6.27 -9.59 -16.27
N ALA A 423 -5.36 -10.13 -15.45
CA ALA A 423 -5.68 -11.07 -14.37
C ALA A 423 -6.61 -10.47 -13.31
N TYR A 424 -6.63 -9.15 -13.16
CA TYR A 424 -7.38 -8.44 -12.12
C TYR A 424 -8.52 -7.59 -12.69
N ASN A 425 -8.75 -7.68 -14.01
CA ASN A 425 -9.90 -7.06 -14.65
C ASN A 425 -11.14 -7.95 -14.50
N TYR A 426 -11.80 -7.85 -13.35
CA TYR A 426 -13.06 -8.55 -13.06
C TYR A 426 -14.29 -7.92 -13.76
N GLY A 427 -14.09 -7.07 -14.78
CA GLY A 427 -15.14 -6.40 -15.56
C GLY A 427 -15.69 -5.10 -14.95
N GLY A 428 -15.42 -4.85 -13.66
CA GLY A 428 -15.74 -3.61 -12.96
C GLY A 428 -14.65 -2.53 -13.06
N PHE A 429 -13.41 -2.95 -13.29
CA PHE A 429 -12.23 -2.10 -13.39
C PHE A 429 -11.96 -1.76 -14.86
N LYS A 430 -12.06 -0.48 -15.18
CA LYS A 430 -11.57 0.13 -16.42
C LYS A 430 -10.81 1.36 -15.97
N ASN A 431 -9.76 1.74 -16.68
CA ASN A 431 -8.94 2.94 -16.41
C ASN A 431 -9.72 4.27 -16.54
N GLY A 432 -11.05 4.26 -16.42
CA GLY A 432 -11.92 5.34 -16.83
C GLY A 432 -12.54 6.06 -15.65
N THR A 433 -12.28 7.37 -15.59
CA THR A 433 -12.90 8.42 -14.74
C THR A 433 -12.32 8.61 -13.33
N GLY A 434 -11.36 7.81 -12.85
CA GLY A 434 -10.61 8.11 -11.62
C GLY A 434 -10.03 9.52 -11.61
N HIS A 435 -9.30 9.90 -12.66
CA HIS A 435 -8.79 11.28 -12.76
C HIS A 435 -9.88 12.37 -12.67
N GLN A 436 -11.06 12.14 -13.25
CA GLN A 436 -12.18 13.10 -13.14
C GLN A 436 -12.75 13.16 -11.72
N PHE A 437 -12.76 12.03 -11.01
CA PHE A 437 -13.15 11.95 -9.62
C PHE A 437 -12.12 12.68 -8.75
N ALA A 438 -10.82 12.44 -8.97
CA ALA A 438 -9.73 13.13 -8.31
C ALA A 438 -9.81 14.65 -8.47
N GLU A 439 -10.02 15.15 -9.71
CA GLU A 439 -10.24 16.57 -9.96
C GLU A 439 -11.50 17.11 -9.26
N PHE A 440 -12.59 16.35 -9.23
CA PHE A 440 -13.79 16.74 -8.51
C PHE A 440 -13.54 16.87 -7.00
N VAL A 441 -12.82 15.91 -6.40
CA VAL A 441 -12.46 15.98 -4.98
C VAL A 441 -11.61 17.23 -4.71
N ALA A 442 -10.49 17.38 -5.40
CA ALA A 442 -9.53 18.45 -5.15
C ALA A 442 -10.04 19.85 -5.55
N LYS A 443 -10.78 19.98 -6.65
CA LYS A 443 -11.16 21.28 -7.21
C LYS A 443 -12.61 21.67 -6.97
N THR A 444 -13.43 20.79 -6.38
CA THR A 444 -14.83 21.08 -6.06
C THR A 444 -15.19 20.78 -4.61
N VAL A 445 -14.85 19.59 -4.10
CA VAL A 445 -15.21 19.22 -2.73
C VAL A 445 -14.37 19.99 -1.72
N VAL A 446 -13.04 20.02 -1.88
CA VAL A 446 -12.14 20.75 -0.98
C VAL A 446 -12.51 22.25 -0.89
N PRO A 447 -12.60 23.01 -2.01
CA PRO A 447 -13.00 24.42 -1.94
C PRO A 447 -14.37 24.63 -1.30
N TYR A 448 -15.34 23.75 -1.57
CA TYR A 448 -16.65 23.85 -0.93
C TYR A 448 -16.56 23.73 0.60
N VAL A 449 -15.77 22.79 1.10
CA VAL A 449 -15.59 22.60 2.55
C VAL A 449 -14.88 23.81 3.15
N GLU A 450 -13.83 24.32 2.50
CA GLU A 450 -13.08 25.50 2.95
C GLU A 450 -13.92 26.78 3.00
N GLU A 451 -14.81 26.97 2.03
CA GLU A 451 -15.69 28.14 1.97
C GLU A 451 -16.84 28.11 2.98
N ASN A 452 -17.27 26.92 3.41
CA ASN A 452 -18.50 26.75 4.19
C ASN A 452 -18.28 26.27 5.63
N TYR A 453 -17.07 25.83 5.99
CA TYR A 453 -16.76 25.30 7.32
C TYR A 453 -15.49 25.92 7.91
N ASN A 454 -15.40 25.92 9.24
CA ASN A 454 -14.24 26.44 9.95
C ASN A 454 -13.06 25.44 9.89
N VAL A 455 -12.42 25.33 8.74
CA VAL A 455 -11.31 24.40 8.51
C VAL A 455 -9.98 25.12 8.28
N TYR A 456 -8.88 24.40 8.52
CA TYR A 456 -7.57 24.77 7.98
C TYR A 456 -7.56 24.48 6.47
N THR A 457 -6.87 25.33 5.71
CA THR A 457 -6.85 25.28 4.23
C THR A 457 -5.44 24.95 3.70
N ASP A 458 -4.59 24.35 4.54
CA ASP A 458 -3.26 23.89 4.14
C ASP A 458 -3.19 22.37 4.16
N ALA A 459 -2.34 21.82 3.29
CA ALA A 459 -2.18 20.38 3.11
C ALA A 459 -1.98 19.60 4.42
N GLN A 460 -1.23 20.15 5.39
CA GLN A 460 -0.91 19.42 6.62
C GLN A 460 -2.15 19.12 7.45
N HIS A 461 -3.27 19.80 7.24
CA HIS A 461 -4.52 19.58 7.98
C HIS A 461 -5.58 18.81 7.18
N ALA A 462 -5.26 18.39 5.95
CA ALA A 462 -6.17 17.67 5.07
C ALA A 462 -5.67 16.24 4.82
N THR A 463 -6.54 15.28 5.11
CA THR A 463 -6.30 13.85 4.87
C THR A 463 -7.25 13.34 3.80
N ILE A 464 -6.75 12.54 2.85
CA ILE A 464 -7.58 11.74 1.95
C ILE A 464 -7.39 10.26 2.28
N ALA A 465 -8.48 9.50 2.43
CA ALA A 465 -8.40 8.09 2.74
C ALA A 465 -9.50 7.27 2.07
N GLY A 466 -9.21 5.98 1.82
CA GLY A 466 -10.15 5.04 1.21
C GLY A 466 -9.67 3.60 1.32
N SER A 467 -10.52 2.66 0.89
CA SER A 467 -10.19 1.23 0.89
C SER A 467 -10.37 0.55 -0.46
N SER A 468 -9.66 -0.56 -0.70
CA SER A 468 -9.81 -1.35 -1.93
C SER A 468 -9.53 -0.46 -3.16
N SER A 469 -10.48 -0.32 -4.09
CA SER A 469 -10.40 0.67 -5.18
C SER A 469 -10.38 2.11 -4.68
N GLY A 470 -11.17 2.46 -3.66
CA GLY A 470 -11.02 3.74 -2.95
C GLY A 470 -9.64 3.93 -2.30
N GLY A 471 -8.90 2.85 -1.97
CA GLY A 471 -7.56 2.94 -1.40
C GLY A 471 -6.51 3.33 -2.43
N ILE A 472 -6.57 2.75 -3.63
CA ILE A 472 -5.71 3.17 -4.75
C ILE A 472 -6.08 4.59 -5.24
N GLU A 473 -7.37 4.93 -5.29
CA GLU A 473 -7.80 6.27 -5.69
C GLU A 473 -7.42 7.33 -4.65
N ALA A 474 -7.57 7.07 -3.35
CA ALA A 474 -7.12 7.98 -2.29
C ALA A 474 -5.60 8.22 -2.35
N PHE A 475 -4.82 7.16 -2.60
CA PHE A 475 -3.39 7.28 -2.85
C PHE A 475 -3.10 8.14 -4.08
N TYR A 476 -3.78 7.89 -5.19
CA TYR A 476 -3.63 8.68 -6.41
C TYR A 476 -3.97 10.16 -6.19
N ILE A 477 -5.12 10.47 -5.59
CA ILE A 477 -5.54 11.84 -5.26
C ILE A 477 -4.50 12.54 -4.41
N GLY A 478 -4.05 11.92 -3.32
CA GLY A 478 -3.08 12.54 -2.42
C GLY A 478 -1.72 12.77 -3.09
N MET A 479 -1.34 11.94 -4.06
CA MET A 479 -0.10 12.10 -4.82
C MET A 479 -0.20 13.16 -5.94
N GLU A 480 -1.34 13.27 -6.62
CA GLU A 480 -1.55 14.30 -7.66
C GLU A 480 -1.76 15.70 -7.07
N PHE A 481 -2.38 15.77 -5.89
CA PHE A 481 -2.78 17.00 -5.24
C PHE A 481 -2.09 17.14 -3.88
N MET A 482 -0.77 16.93 -3.81
CA MET A 482 0.04 17.05 -2.57
C MET A 482 -0.03 18.44 -1.94
N GLU A 483 -0.36 19.47 -2.73
CA GLU A 483 -0.59 20.84 -2.24
C GLU A 483 -1.89 20.97 -1.43
N GLU A 484 -2.85 20.07 -1.65
CA GLU A 484 -4.13 20.04 -0.94
C GLU A 484 -4.18 18.96 0.13
N PHE A 485 -3.45 17.85 -0.04
CA PHE A 485 -3.48 16.72 0.88
C PHE A 485 -2.08 16.38 1.39
N GLY A 486 -1.83 16.64 2.67
CA GLY A 486 -0.58 16.31 3.35
C GLY A 486 -0.62 14.93 4.03
N ARG A 487 -1.74 14.20 3.93
CA ARG A 487 -1.96 12.91 4.59
C ARG A 487 -2.79 11.97 3.72
N ILE A 488 -2.38 10.71 3.63
CA ILE A 488 -2.98 9.66 2.80
C ILE A 488 -3.21 8.41 3.64
N GLY A 489 -4.45 7.91 3.66
CA GLY A 489 -4.80 6.59 4.20
C GLY A 489 -5.17 5.61 3.10
N ALA A 490 -4.32 4.63 2.82
CA ALA A 490 -4.52 3.62 1.78
C ALA A 490 -4.76 2.24 2.42
N LEU A 491 -6.02 1.83 2.55
CA LEU A 491 -6.44 0.60 3.24
C LEU A 491 -6.73 -0.53 2.25
N SER A 492 -6.03 -1.65 2.36
CA SER A 492 -6.11 -2.79 1.41
C SER A 492 -6.13 -2.32 -0.06
N PRO A 493 -5.20 -1.44 -0.49
CA PRO A 493 -5.32 -0.71 -1.75
C PRO A 493 -5.12 -1.61 -2.96
N ALA A 494 -5.96 -1.46 -4.00
CA ALA A 494 -5.93 -2.27 -5.22
C ALA A 494 -4.75 -1.96 -6.18
N PHE A 495 -3.54 -1.79 -5.64
CA PHE A 495 -2.33 -1.51 -6.43
C PHE A 495 -1.98 -2.60 -7.45
N MET A 496 -2.45 -3.83 -7.23
CA MET A 496 -2.30 -4.96 -8.16
C MET A 496 -2.85 -4.69 -9.56
N LEU A 497 -3.77 -3.73 -9.71
CA LEU A 497 -4.36 -3.35 -11.00
C LEU A 497 -3.31 -2.88 -12.02
N TYR A 498 -2.18 -2.35 -11.56
CA TYR A 498 -1.07 -1.90 -12.40
C TYR A 498 0.20 -2.68 -12.06
N ASP A 499 0.98 -3.01 -13.09
CA ASP A 499 2.27 -3.63 -12.87
C ASP A 499 3.31 -2.60 -12.37
N LYS A 500 4.48 -3.12 -11.97
CA LYS A 500 5.58 -2.27 -11.47
C LYS A 500 6.02 -1.24 -12.51
N ALA A 501 6.04 -1.57 -13.80
CA ALA A 501 6.51 -0.66 -14.84
C ALA A 501 5.55 0.54 -14.97
N THR A 502 4.25 0.29 -14.96
CA THR A 502 3.22 1.36 -14.96
C THR A 502 3.34 2.26 -13.72
N TRP A 503 3.54 1.69 -12.54
CA TRP A 503 3.74 2.49 -11.32
C TRP A 503 5.02 3.33 -11.38
N LEU A 504 6.14 2.76 -11.83
CA LEU A 504 7.40 3.51 -11.96
C LEU A 504 7.31 4.60 -13.03
N GLU A 505 6.59 4.35 -14.13
CA GLU A 505 6.31 5.38 -15.14
C GLU A 505 5.48 6.52 -14.53
N TYR A 506 4.41 6.20 -13.79
CA TYR A 506 3.62 7.18 -13.07
C TYR A 506 4.48 8.00 -12.10
N PHE A 507 5.35 7.36 -11.32
CA PHE A 507 6.20 8.06 -10.36
C PHE A 507 7.32 8.89 -11.00
N SER A 508 7.70 8.61 -12.24
CA SER A 508 8.79 9.32 -12.94
C SER A 508 8.56 10.82 -13.13
N LYS A 509 7.31 11.29 -12.94
CA LYS A 509 6.97 12.72 -12.97
C LYS A 509 7.27 13.45 -11.66
N PHE A 510 7.58 12.74 -10.57
CA PHE A 510 7.89 13.32 -9.28
C PHE A 510 9.38 13.19 -8.97
N ASP A 511 9.96 14.25 -8.41
CA ASP A 511 11.27 14.21 -7.78
C ASP A 511 11.08 14.25 -6.26
N PHE A 512 10.82 13.09 -5.65
CA PHE A 512 10.42 13.02 -4.24
C PHE A 512 11.48 13.57 -3.29
N ALA A 513 12.76 13.50 -3.65
CA ALA A 513 13.84 14.05 -2.84
C ALA A 513 13.78 15.59 -2.72
N GLU A 514 13.19 16.26 -3.72
CA GLU A 514 13.10 17.73 -3.78
C GLU A 514 11.74 18.27 -3.32
N ILE A 515 10.73 17.41 -3.18
CA ILE A 515 9.40 17.80 -2.70
C ILE A 515 9.44 17.99 -1.18
N LYS A 516 9.37 19.25 -0.73
CA LYS A 516 9.43 19.60 0.71
C LYS A 516 8.26 19.05 1.51
N ASN A 517 7.06 19.14 0.95
CA ASN A 517 5.81 18.84 1.63
C ASN A 517 5.23 17.50 1.19
N LEU A 518 6.06 16.45 1.17
CA LEU A 518 5.57 15.10 0.93
C LEU A 518 4.45 14.73 1.92
N PRO A 519 3.34 14.15 1.44
CA PRO A 519 2.30 13.62 2.30
C PRO A 519 2.82 12.55 3.28
N ARG A 520 2.16 12.40 4.43
CA ARG A 520 2.29 11.20 5.27
C ARG A 520 1.40 10.10 4.69
N ILE A 521 1.92 8.89 4.55
CA ILE A 521 1.17 7.77 3.96
C ILE A 521 1.05 6.61 4.96
N TYR A 522 -0.19 6.26 5.29
CA TYR A 522 -0.52 5.08 6.06
C TYR A 522 -1.01 3.99 5.11
N PHE A 523 -0.18 2.98 4.89
CA PHE A 523 -0.58 1.78 4.16
C PHE A 523 -1.06 0.72 5.14
N TYR A 524 -2.17 0.06 4.80
CA TYR A 524 -2.66 -1.10 5.53
C TYR A 524 -3.00 -2.23 4.57
N ASN A 525 -2.75 -3.47 4.98
CA ASN A 525 -3.24 -4.66 4.29
C ASN A 525 -3.57 -5.77 5.30
N GLY A 526 -4.67 -6.49 5.06
CA GLY A 526 -5.00 -7.69 5.82
C GLY A 526 -4.25 -8.93 5.32
N GLY A 527 -4.61 -10.11 5.81
CA GLY A 527 -4.14 -11.41 5.30
C GLY A 527 -5.13 -12.56 5.46
N GLY A 528 -6.34 -12.25 5.95
CA GLY A 528 -7.33 -13.20 6.44
C GLY A 528 -8.12 -13.91 5.35
N ASP A 529 -8.01 -13.47 4.09
CA ASP A 529 -8.58 -14.12 2.91
C ASP A 529 -7.66 -14.03 1.69
N SER A 530 -8.06 -14.68 0.60
CA SER A 530 -7.27 -14.77 -0.62
C SER A 530 -7.07 -13.43 -1.31
N LEU A 531 -8.05 -12.52 -1.25
CA LEU A 531 -7.93 -11.22 -1.91
C LEU A 531 -6.91 -10.35 -1.18
N GLU A 532 -6.95 -10.31 0.15
CA GLU A 532 -5.92 -9.62 0.94
C GLU A 532 -4.52 -10.18 0.67
N GLN A 533 -4.39 -11.51 0.49
CA GLN A 533 -3.12 -12.14 0.15
C GLN A 533 -2.61 -11.78 -1.24
N GLU A 534 -3.51 -11.55 -2.21
CA GLU A 534 -3.17 -11.08 -3.56
C GLU A 534 -2.75 -9.59 -3.55
N LEU A 535 -3.36 -8.76 -2.68
CA LEU A 535 -3.05 -7.34 -2.53
C LEU A 535 -1.73 -7.09 -1.79
N LEU A 536 -1.41 -7.95 -0.81
CA LEU A 536 -0.31 -7.77 0.14
C LEU A 536 1.04 -7.44 -0.52
N PRO A 537 1.52 -8.17 -1.54
CA PRO A 537 2.81 -7.87 -2.16
C PRO A 537 2.85 -6.46 -2.73
N TYR A 538 1.76 -6.00 -3.36
CA TYR A 538 1.71 -4.68 -3.98
C TYR A 538 1.61 -3.56 -2.94
N ALA A 539 0.81 -3.73 -1.89
CA ALA A 539 0.72 -2.76 -0.79
C ALA A 539 2.06 -2.58 -0.06
N ARG A 540 2.76 -3.69 0.21
CA ARG A 540 4.09 -3.68 0.81
C ARG A 540 5.14 -3.08 -0.12
N ASP A 541 5.18 -3.55 -1.37
CA ASP A 541 6.22 -3.17 -2.33
C ASP A 541 6.06 -1.70 -2.76
N MET A 542 4.85 -1.14 -2.73
CA MET A 542 4.62 0.29 -2.98
C MET A 542 5.44 1.19 -2.06
N LYS A 543 5.44 0.93 -0.74
CA LYS A 543 6.27 1.67 0.22
C LYS A 543 7.75 1.56 -0.13
N LEU A 544 8.21 0.38 -0.56
CA LEU A 544 9.60 0.15 -0.94
C LEU A 544 9.97 0.90 -2.23
N TRP A 545 9.12 0.88 -3.25
CA TRP A 545 9.36 1.60 -4.50
C TRP A 545 9.41 3.11 -4.27
N LEU A 546 8.53 3.67 -3.44
CA LEU A 546 8.57 5.08 -3.08
C LEU A 546 9.88 5.43 -2.35
N ALA A 547 10.30 4.60 -1.39
CA ALA A 547 11.58 4.80 -0.68
C ALA A 547 12.79 4.75 -1.63
N GLU A 548 12.82 3.78 -2.56
CA GLU A 548 13.86 3.67 -3.60
C GLU A 548 13.92 4.91 -4.50
N LEU A 549 12.79 5.59 -4.72
CA LEU A 549 12.67 6.82 -5.49
C LEU A 549 12.92 8.10 -4.67
N GLY A 550 13.37 7.98 -3.41
CA GLY A 550 13.73 9.11 -2.55
C GLY A 550 12.58 9.70 -1.73
N TYR A 551 11.45 9.01 -1.63
CA TYR A 551 10.38 9.38 -0.69
C TYR A 551 10.87 9.19 0.75
N ASP A 552 10.63 10.17 1.62
CA ASP A 552 11.03 10.12 3.02
C ASP A 552 10.32 8.96 3.76
N GLU A 553 11.09 7.94 4.14
CA GLU A 553 10.56 6.76 4.85
C GLU A 553 9.90 7.10 6.18
N SER A 554 10.31 8.19 6.85
CA SER A 554 9.70 8.61 8.11
C SER A 554 8.26 9.10 7.94
N LYS A 555 7.87 9.43 6.71
CA LYS A 555 6.51 9.80 6.31
C LYS A 555 5.68 8.64 5.82
N MET A 556 6.16 7.40 5.89
CA MET A 556 5.40 6.23 5.44
C MET A 556 5.37 5.13 6.51
N THR A 557 4.19 4.56 6.76
CA THR A 557 4.07 3.34 7.56
C THR A 557 3.31 2.27 6.77
N PHE A 558 3.62 1.01 7.05
CA PHE A 558 2.91 -0.14 6.52
C PHE A 558 2.49 -1.04 7.67
N VAL A 559 1.18 -1.23 7.81
CA VAL A 559 0.57 -2.07 8.85
C VAL A 559 -0.04 -3.31 8.21
N TYR A 560 0.28 -4.47 8.78
CA TYR A 560 -0.20 -5.76 8.33
C TYR A 560 -0.94 -6.48 9.46
N ASP A 561 -2.14 -6.99 9.17
CA ASP A 561 -2.88 -7.86 10.07
C ASP A 561 -3.27 -9.16 9.35
N GLU A 562 -2.53 -10.23 9.63
CA GLU A 562 -2.72 -11.57 9.05
C GLU A 562 -4.15 -12.10 9.17
N LYS A 563 -4.92 -11.63 10.16
CA LYS A 563 -6.24 -12.20 10.47
C LYS A 563 -7.39 -11.41 9.88
N ASN A 564 -7.14 -10.18 9.45
CA ASN A 564 -8.16 -9.32 8.88
C ASN A 564 -8.42 -9.68 7.42
N SER A 565 -9.70 -9.82 7.09
CA SER A 565 -10.22 -10.06 5.74
C SER A 565 -10.57 -8.73 5.04
N HIS A 566 -10.78 -8.78 3.72
CA HIS A 566 -11.10 -7.64 2.85
C HIS A 566 -12.54 -7.15 3.07
N ASN A 567 -12.82 -6.49 4.19
CA ASN A 567 -14.16 -6.01 4.55
C ASN A 567 -14.16 -4.81 5.50
N GLU A 568 -15.35 -4.22 5.66
CA GLU A 568 -15.60 -3.03 6.46
C GLU A 568 -15.28 -3.21 7.95
N ALA A 569 -15.51 -4.40 8.51
CA ALA A 569 -15.21 -4.67 9.91
C ALA A 569 -13.70 -4.63 10.18
N ALA A 570 -12.88 -5.13 9.24
CA ALA A 570 -11.43 -5.01 9.31
C ALA A 570 -10.97 -3.56 9.21
N TRP A 571 -11.50 -2.79 8.25
CA TRP A 571 -11.12 -1.37 8.11
C TRP A 571 -11.51 -0.55 9.34
N ARG A 572 -12.72 -0.74 9.88
CA ARG A 572 -13.17 -0.14 11.15
C ARG A 572 -12.18 -0.37 12.29
N ASN A 573 -11.62 -1.57 12.40
CA ASN A 573 -10.64 -1.89 13.44
C ASN A 573 -9.31 -1.13 13.31
N ILE A 574 -8.96 -0.66 12.11
CA ILE A 574 -7.69 0.01 11.81
C ILE A 574 -7.81 1.53 11.83
N ILE A 575 -9.00 2.09 11.63
CA ILE A 575 -9.22 3.55 11.64
C ILE A 575 -8.62 4.26 12.87
N PRO A 576 -8.77 3.76 14.12
CA PRO A 576 -8.12 4.39 15.27
C PRO A 576 -6.59 4.51 15.15
N GLU A 577 -5.93 3.47 14.64
CA GLU A 577 -4.47 3.44 14.44
C GLU A 577 -4.04 4.36 13.29
N MET A 578 -4.77 4.31 12.17
CA MET A 578 -4.56 5.18 11.01
C MET A 578 -4.68 6.66 11.39
N ILE A 579 -5.78 7.05 12.04
CA ILE A 579 -6.03 8.44 12.45
C ILE A 579 -4.97 8.90 13.44
N THR A 580 -4.65 8.07 14.44
CA THR A 580 -3.62 8.40 15.44
C THR A 580 -2.26 8.66 14.80
N TRP A 581 -1.86 7.84 13.83
CA TRP A 581 -0.58 7.97 13.15
C TRP A 581 -0.54 9.14 12.15
N LEU A 582 -1.59 9.31 11.34
CA LEU A 582 -1.65 10.38 10.34
C LEU A 582 -1.73 11.76 10.98
N LEU A 583 -2.49 11.90 12.07
CA LEU A 583 -2.64 13.16 12.80
C LEU A 583 -1.55 13.41 13.84
N GLU A 584 -0.50 12.57 13.91
CA GLU A 584 0.65 12.73 14.80
C GLU A 584 0.28 12.85 16.29
N LEU A 585 -0.69 12.05 16.74
CA LEU A 585 -1.26 12.13 18.09
C LEU A 585 -0.49 11.31 19.14
N GLN A 586 0.67 10.76 18.78
CA GLN A 586 1.50 9.92 19.64
C GLN A 586 2.53 10.70 20.47
#